data_AF-A0A6N6S8R1-F1
#
_entry.id   AF-A0A6N6S8R1-F1
#
_cell.length_a   1.000
_cell.length_b   1.000
_cell.length_c   1.000
_cell.angle_alpha   90.00
_cell.angle_beta   90.00
_cell.angle_gamma   90.00
#
_symmetry.space_group_name_H-M   'P 1'
#
loop_
_entity.id
_entity.type
_entity.pdbx_description
1 polymer ?
#
loop_
_entity_poly.entity_id
_entity_poly.type
_entity_poly.pdbx_seq_one_letter_code
_entity_poly.pdbx_strand_id
1 'polypeptide(L)' 'MPPAPFLAFADPAAPSRPVHLVPQDAAATFIEARAAADRAWLAATGFTGKLGQLCLLPGPD' A
#
# COMPACT_ATOMS: atom_id res chain seq x y z
N MET A 1 38.38 -4.56 -6.36
CA MET A 1 36.95 -4.63 -6.70
C MET A 1 36.35 -5.74 -5.85
N PRO A 2 35.44 -5.47 -4.90
CA PRO A 2 34.72 -6.56 -4.24
C PRO A 2 33.89 -7.34 -5.28
N PRO A 3 33.72 -8.66 -5.11
CA PRO A 3 32.88 -9.45 -6.02
C PRO A 3 31.45 -8.91 -6.00
N ALA A 4 30.81 -8.86 -7.17
CA ALA A 4 29.40 -8.46 -7.27
C ALA A 4 28.53 -9.43 -6.46
N PRO A 5 27.53 -8.96 -5.71
CA PRO A 5 26.66 -9.84 -4.95
C PRO A 5 25.93 -10.80 -5.89
N PHE A 6 25.82 -12.06 -5.47
CA PHE A 6 25.07 -13.08 -6.21
C PHE A 6 23.60 -12.67 -6.24
N LEU A 7 23.00 -12.59 -7.43
CA LEU A 7 21.57 -12.27 -7.57
C LEU A 7 20.76 -13.44 -7.01
N ALA A 8 20.01 -13.20 -5.95
CA ALA A 8 19.11 -14.16 -5.33
C ALA A 8 17.77 -13.48 -5.02
N PHE A 9 16.70 -14.28 -4.93
CA PHE A 9 15.42 -13.78 -4.43
C PHE A 9 15.56 -13.35 -2.97
N ALA A 10 14.77 -12.34 -2.58
CA ALA A 10 14.68 -11.94 -1.18
C ALA A 10 14.09 -13.08 -0.34
N ASP A 11 14.46 -13.14 0.93
CA ASP A 11 13.83 -14.01 1.91
C ASP A 11 12.31 -13.71 1.94
N PRO A 12 11.43 -14.70 1.76
CA PRO A 12 9.99 -14.49 1.84
C PRO A 12 9.53 -13.96 3.21
N ALA A 13 10.31 -14.13 4.27
CA ALA A 13 10.06 -13.58 5.60
C ALA A 13 10.66 -12.18 5.81
N ALA A 14 11.31 -11.59 4.79
CA ALA A 14 11.86 -10.24 4.90
C ALA A 14 10.75 -9.21 5.22
N PRO A 15 11.01 -8.26 6.14
CA PRO A 15 10.03 -7.24 6.51
C PRO A 15 9.62 -6.43 5.28
N SER A 16 8.33 -6.46 4.95
CA SER A 16 7.77 -5.88 3.74
C SER A 16 6.53 -5.05 4.07
N ARG A 17 6.26 -4.02 3.27
CA ARG A 17 5.05 -3.20 3.42
C ARG A 17 3.90 -3.87 2.67
N PRO A 18 2.71 -4.03 3.27
CA PRO A 18 1.57 -4.64 2.59
C PRO A 18 1.12 -3.75 1.42
N VAL A 19 0.74 -4.38 0.32
CA VAL A 19 0.18 -3.73 -0.86
C VAL A 19 -1.21 -4.30 -1.10
N HIS A 20 -2.22 -3.43 -1.21
CA HIS A 20 -3.59 -3.81 -1.50
C HIS A 20 -3.96 -3.36 -2.91
N LEU A 21 -4.35 -4.31 -3.76
CA LEU A 21 -4.95 -4.00 -5.04
C LEU A 21 -6.42 -3.62 -4.81
N VAL A 22 -6.79 -2.41 -5.21
CA VAL A 22 -8.15 -1.88 -5.04
C VAL A 22 -8.77 -1.67 -6.42
N PRO A 23 -9.73 -2.53 -6.83
CA PRO A 23 -10.53 -2.27 -8.02
C PRO A 23 -11.30 -0.96 -7.87
N GLN A 24 -11.36 -0.16 -8.94
CA GLN A 24 -11.98 1.17 -8.89
C GLN A 24 -13.47 1.10 -8.52
N ASP A 25 -14.18 0.07 -8.98
CA ASP A 25 -15.59 -0.20 -8.67
C ASP A 25 -15.82 -0.67 -7.22
N ALA A 26 -14.79 -1.21 -6.56
CA ALA A 26 -14.82 -1.63 -5.17
C ALA A 26 -14.16 -0.61 -4.21
N ALA A 27 -13.66 0.51 -4.71
CA ALA A 27 -12.86 1.46 -3.92
C ALA A 27 -13.65 2.06 -2.74
N ALA A 28 -14.92 2.41 -2.95
CA ALA A 28 -15.77 2.93 -1.89
C ALA A 28 -15.93 1.92 -0.74
N THR A 29 -16.30 0.67 -1.06
CA THR A 29 -16.42 -0.42 -0.09
C THR A 29 -15.10 -0.71 0.61
N PHE A 30 -13.97 -0.67 -0.12
CA PHE A 30 -12.65 -0.85 0.46
C PHE A 30 -12.34 0.23 1.49
N ILE A 31 -12.60 1.50 1.17
CA ILE A 31 -12.40 2.64 2.08
C ILE A 31 -13.30 2.47 3.31
N GLU A 32 -14.59 2.20 3.13
CA GLU A 32 -15.54 2.04 4.24
C GLU A 32 -15.15 0.95 5.24
N ALA A 33 -14.54 -0.15 4.77
CA ALA A 33 -14.08 -1.24 5.62
C ALA A 33 -12.80 -0.93 6.42
N ARG A 34 -12.16 0.23 6.23
CA ARG A 34 -10.94 0.63 6.96
C ARG A 34 -11.25 1.29 8.31
N ALA A 35 -10.24 1.32 9.17
CA ALA A 35 -10.28 2.07 10.42
C ALA A 35 -10.54 3.57 10.18
N ALA A 36 -11.08 4.26 11.18
CA ALA A 36 -11.48 5.67 11.04
C ALA A 36 -10.31 6.60 10.64
N ALA A 37 -9.12 6.37 11.18
CA ALA A 37 -7.92 7.14 10.85
C ALA A 37 -7.53 6.98 9.37
N ASP A 38 -7.49 5.74 8.88
CA ASP A 38 -7.19 5.44 7.47
C ASP A 38 -8.22 6.07 6.54
N ARG A 39 -9.51 5.99 6.88
CA ARG A 39 -10.58 6.63 6.09
C ARG A 39 -10.41 8.14 5.99
N ALA A 40 -10.12 8.79 7.11
CA ALA A 40 -9.87 10.22 7.14
C ALA A 40 -8.65 10.60 6.29
N TRP A 41 -7.58 9.80 6.34
CA TRP A 41 -6.38 9.99 5.53
C TRP A 41 -6.64 9.80 4.03
N LEU A 42 -7.34 8.72 3.66
CA LEU A 42 -7.70 8.43 2.26
C LEU A 42 -8.57 9.56 1.68
N ALA A 43 -9.50 10.10 2.47
CA ALA A 43 -10.29 11.26 2.06
C ALA A 43 -9.42 12.53 1.91
N ALA A 44 -8.57 12.83 2.89
CA ALA A 44 -7.69 14.00 2.87
C ALA A 44 -6.68 13.97 1.70
N THR A 45 -6.26 12.79 1.27
CA THR A 45 -5.36 12.59 0.12
C THR A 45 -6.09 12.47 -1.22
N GLY A 46 -7.43 12.49 -1.21
CA GLY A 46 -8.25 12.39 -2.42
C GLY A 46 -8.17 11.02 -3.10
N PHE A 47 -7.94 9.94 -2.34
CA PHE A 47 -7.92 8.59 -2.88
C PHE A 47 -9.33 8.15 -3.29
N THR A 48 -9.49 7.78 -4.56
CA THR A 48 -10.76 7.32 -5.14
C THR A 48 -10.65 5.95 -5.80
N GLY A 49 -9.46 5.35 -5.83
CA GLY A 49 -9.18 4.10 -6.53
C GLY A 49 -9.09 4.25 -8.04
N LYS A 50 -8.87 5.47 -8.56
CA LYS A 50 -8.63 5.71 -9.99
C LYS A 50 -7.49 4.83 -10.48
N LEU A 51 -7.59 4.29 -11.70
CA LEU A 51 -6.51 3.50 -12.30
C LEU A 51 -5.14 4.21 -12.22
N GLY A 52 -4.15 3.50 -11.66
CA GLY A 52 -2.80 4.01 -11.46
C GLY A 52 -2.62 4.91 -10.23
N GLN A 53 -3.69 5.17 -9.46
CA GLN A 53 -3.61 5.94 -8.22
C GLN A 53 -2.98 5.08 -7.11
N LEU A 54 -2.08 5.69 -6.35
CA LEU A 54 -1.43 5.10 -5.19
C LEU A 54 -1.60 6.04 -3.99
N CYS A 55 -1.94 5.48 -2.83
CA CYS A 55 -1.93 6.20 -1.56
C CYS A 55 -1.12 5.39 -0.54
N LEU A 56 -0.23 6.07 0.18
CA LEU A 56 0.48 5.50 1.32
C LEU A 56 -0.28 5.84 2.58
N LEU A 57 -0.57 4.82 3.39
CA LEU A 57 -1.13 5.00 4.72
C LEU A 57 0.00 5.26 5.73
N PRO A 58 -0.22 6.15 6.73
CA PRO A 58 0.70 6.31 7.84
C PRO A 58 0.91 5.00 8.59
N GLY A 59 2.13 4.75 9.04
CA GLY A 59 2.43 3.66 9.97
C GLY A 59 2.08 4.04 11.41
N PRO A 60 2.23 3.11 12.36
CA PRO A 60 2.33 3.49 13.76
C PRO A 60 3.51 4.45 13.96
N ASP A 61 3.35 5.42 14.87
CA ASP A 61 4.43 6.32 15.32
C ASP A 61 5.54 5.55 16.06
#